data_AF-A0ABD5SM97-F1
#
_entry.id   AF-A0ABD5SM97-F1
#
_cell.length_a   1.000
_cell.length_b   1.000
_cell.length_c   1.000
_cell.angle_alpha   90.00
_cell.angle_beta   90.00
_cell.angle_gamma   90.00
#
_symmetry.space_group_name_H-M   'P 1'
#
loop_
_entity.id
_entity.type
_entity.pdbx_description
1 polymer ?
#
loop_
_entity_poly.entity_id
_entity_poly.type
_entity_poly.pdbx_seq_one_letter_code
_entity_poly.pdbx_strand_id
1 'polypeptide(L)' 'MVSQVREYLGKLYNPDPQAMKIILFSSSFILFLFFVNPDFENPYYIFGLTSTVLVLVSAIAVLVFE' A
#
# COMPACT_ATOMS: atom_id res chain seq x y z
N MET A 1 5.03 20.98 -5.75
CA MET A 1 5.84 19.79 -5.40
C MET A 1 5.10 18.47 -5.62
N VAL A 2 3.92 18.23 -5.03
CA VAL A 2 3.18 16.94 -5.19
C VAL A 2 2.88 16.59 -6.65
N SER A 3 2.50 17.57 -7.49
CA SER A 3 2.24 17.35 -8.92
C SER A 3 3.48 16.87 -9.69
N GLN A 4 4.65 17.46 -9.42
CA GLN A 4 5.91 17.07 -10.09
C GLN A 4 6.38 15.68 -9.66
N VAL A 5 6.22 15.32 -8.38
CA VAL A 5 6.55 13.98 -7.88
C VAL A 5 5.62 12.94 -8.51
N ARG A 6 4.32 13.22 -8.59
CA ARG A 6 3.34 12.36 -9.27
C ARG A 6 3.65 12.17 -10.75
N GLU A 7 3.97 13.23 -11.47
CA GLU A 7 4.27 13.16 -12.90
C GLU A 7 5.58 12.41 -13.17
N TYR A 8 6.59 12.60 -12.32
CA TYR A 8 7.85 11.85 -12.39
C TYR A 8 7.64 10.35 -12.08
N LEU A 9 6.87 10.04 -11.03
CA LEU A 9 6.54 8.66 -10.68
C LEU A 9 5.69 7.99 -11.76
N GLY A 10 4.69 8.65 -12.34
CA GLY A 10 3.89 8.08 -13.43
C GLY A 10 4.69 7.86 -14.72
N LYS A 11 5.73 8.66 -14.98
CA LYS A 11 6.66 8.44 -16.10
C LYS A 11 7.66 7.30 -15.84
N LEU A 12 8.11 7.13 -14.60
CA LEU A 12 9.12 6.12 -14.23
C LEU A 12 8.51 4.74 -13.94
N TYR A 13 7.35 4.75 -13.29
CA TYR A 13 6.50 3.62 -12.96
C TYR A 13 5.15 3.92 -13.61
N ASN A 14 4.95 3.51 -14.87
CA ASN A 14 3.62 3.53 -15.47
C ASN A 14 2.73 2.64 -14.58
N PRO A 15 1.85 3.20 -13.72
CA PRO A 15 1.15 2.40 -12.74
C PRO A 15 0.14 1.56 -13.51
N ASP A 16 0.31 0.25 -13.54
CA ASP A 16 -0.69 -0.62 -14.15
C ASP A 16 -1.87 -0.77 -13.16
N PRO A 17 -3.08 -0.29 -13.48
CA PRO A 17 -4.23 -0.40 -12.59
C PRO A 17 -4.57 -1.86 -12.25
N GLN A 18 -4.24 -2.82 -13.12
CA GLN A 18 -4.43 -4.24 -12.82
C GLN A 18 -3.44 -4.74 -11.77
N ALA A 19 -2.16 -4.38 -11.90
CA ALA A 19 -1.16 -4.66 -10.89
C ALA A 19 -1.54 -4.04 -9.53
N MET A 20 -2.10 -2.83 -9.54
CA MET A 20 -2.49 -2.15 -8.30
C MET A 20 -3.67 -2.81 -7.59
N LYS A 21 -4.62 -3.40 -8.33
CA LYS A 21 -5.69 -4.23 -7.75
C LYS A 21 -5.15 -5.48 -7.06
N ILE A 22 -4.14 -6.12 -7.65
CA ILE A 22 -3.48 -7.28 -7.02
C ILE A 22 -2.82 -6.86 -5.71
N ILE A 23 -2.07 -5.76 -5.72
CA ILE A 23 -1.44 -5.19 -4.51
C ILE A 23 -2.49 -4.87 -3.46
N LEU A 24 -3.61 -4.24 -3.85
CA LEU A 24 -4.71 -3.92 -2.95
C LEU A 24 -5.30 -5.17 -2.28
N PHE A 25 -5.54 -6.23 -3.06
CA PHE A 25 -6.07 -7.49 -2.52
C PHE A 25 -5.08 -8.18 -1.59
N SER A 26 -3.82 -8.31 -1.99
CA SER A 26 -2.77 -8.94 -1.19
C SER A 26 -2.48 -8.18 0.10
N SER A 27 -2.41 -6.85 0.06
CA SER A 27 -2.21 -6.01 1.25
C SER A 27 -3.42 -6.06 2.19
N SER A 28 -4.65 -6.13 1.67
CA SER A 28 -5.86 -6.31 2.49
C SER A 28 -5.85 -7.65 3.22
N PHE A 29 -5.42 -8.73 2.55
CA PHE A 29 -5.27 -10.04 3.17
C PHE A 29 -4.21 -10.03 4.28
N ILE A 30 -3.05 -9.43 4.04
CA ILE A 30 -1.99 -9.30 5.05
C ILE A 30 -2.48 -8.47 6.25
N LEU A 31 -3.19 -7.36 5.99
CA LEU A 31 -3.76 -6.52 7.03
C LEU A 31 -4.78 -7.28 7.89
N PHE A 32 -5.60 -8.12 7.25
CA PHE A 32 -6.52 -9.02 7.95
C PHE A 32 -5.76 -9.99 8.87
N LEU A 33 -4.65 -10.60 8.41
CA LEU A 33 -3.84 -11.48 9.25
C LEU A 33 -3.26 -10.76 10.48
N PHE A 34 -2.79 -9.52 10.32
CA PHE A 34 -2.34 -8.71 11.46
C PHE A 34 -3.46 -8.50 12.49
N PHE A 35 -4.71 -8.30 12.06
CA PHE A 35 -5.84 -8.15 12.98
C PHE A 35 -6.28 -9.44 13.67
N VAL A 36 -6.15 -10.59 13.01
CA VAL A 36 -6.54 -11.90 13.58
C VAL A 36 -5.64 -12.30 14.75
N ASN A 37 -4.35 -11.97 14.71
CA ASN A 37 -3.41 -12.32 15.76
C ASN A 37 -2.48 -11.13 16.08
N PRO A 38 -2.95 -10.19 16.91
CA PRO A 38 -2.19 -8.99 17.21
C PRO A 38 -1.05 -9.25 18.21
N ASP A 39 0.14 -8.76 17.88
CA ASP A 39 1.33 -8.81 18.74
C ASP A 39 1.96 -7.41 18.84
N PHE A 40 1.31 -6.51 19.60
CA PHE A 40 1.74 -5.12 19.71
C PHE A 40 3.03 -4.91 20.51
N GLU A 41 3.52 -5.92 21.23
CA GLU A 41 4.80 -5.83 21.95
C GLU A 41 5.99 -6.08 21.01
N ASN A 42 5.75 -6.70 19.86
CA ASN A 42 6.75 -6.99 18.86
C ASN A 42 6.97 -5.80 17.90
N PRO A 43 8.18 -5.21 17.85
CA PRO A 43 8.45 -4.07 16.97
C PRO A 43 8.30 -4.41 15.48
N TYR A 44 8.53 -5.67 15.09
CA TYR A 44 8.36 -6.11 13.71
C TYR A 44 6.89 -6.21 13.31
N TYR A 45 6.01 -6.53 14.27
CA TYR A 45 4.56 -6.51 14.04
C TYR A 45 4.08 -5.08 13.75
N ILE A 46 4.47 -4.11 14.59
CA ILE A 46 4.10 -2.69 14.39
C ILE A 46 4.63 -2.16 13.05
N PHE A 47 5.89 -2.47 12.73
CA PHE A 47 6.49 -2.08 11.46
C PHE A 47 5.76 -2.69 10.27
N GLY A 48 5.50 -4.00 10.32
CA GLY A 48 4.77 -4.74 9.29
C GLY A 48 3.35 -4.20 9.08
N LEU A 49 2.61 -3.96 10.17
CA LEU A 49 1.29 -3.36 10.14
C LEU A 49 1.32 -1.97 9.50
N THR A 50 2.24 -1.10 9.94
CA THR A 50 2.38 0.27 9.42
C THR A 50 2.70 0.26 7.93
N SER A 51 3.66 -0.57 7.51
CA SER A 51 4.03 -0.71 6.10
C SER A 51 2.87 -1.21 5.23
N THR A 52 2.11 -2.18 5.73
CA THR A 52 0.95 -2.75 5.03
C THR A 52 -0.13 -1.68 4.82
N VAL A 53 -0.41 -0.88 5.85
CA VAL A 53 -1.35 0.25 5.76
C VAL A 53 -0.87 1.28 4.74
N LEU A 54 0.42 1.63 4.73
CA LEU A 54 0.98 2.56 3.75
C LEU A 54 0.86 2.04 2.30
N VAL A 55 1.13 0.75 2.09
CA VAL A 55 0.97 0.11 0.78
C VAL A 55 -0.49 0.14 0.34
N LEU A 56 -1.42 -0.17 1.24
CA LEU A 56 -2.85 -0.18 0.95
C LEU A 56 -3.37 1.23 0.60
N VAL A 57 -2.99 2.25 1.37
CA VAL A 57 -3.33 3.65 1.07
C VAL A 57 -2.74 4.10 -0.26
N SER A 58 -1.49 3.72 -0.55
CA SER A 58 -0.84 4.06 -1.82
C SER A 58 -1.53 3.40 -3.02
N ALA A 59 -1.92 2.13 -2.87
CA ALA A 59 -2.65 1.41 -3.91
C ALA A 59 -4.03 2.02 -4.18
N ILE A 60 -4.76 2.39 -3.12
CA ILE A 60 -6.03 3.12 -3.25
C ILE A 60 -5.80 4.47 -3.92
N ALA A 61 -4.78 5.24 -3.50
CA ALA A 61 -4.50 6.54 -4.06
C ALA A 61 -4.20 6.45 -5.58
N VAL A 62 -3.39 5.48 -6.00
CA VAL A 62 -3.13 5.27 -7.43
C VAL A 62 -4.43 4.93 -8.17
N LEU A 63 -5.22 3.97 -7.67
CA LEU A 63 -6.47 3.55 -8.32
C LEU A 63 -7.57 4.62 -8.36
N VAL A 64 -7.58 5.56 -7.40
CA VAL A 64 -8.59 6.63 -7.30
C VAL A 64 -8.17 7.87 -8.07
N PHE A 65 -6.87 8.16 -8.15
CA PHE A 65 -6.36 9.39 -8.77
C PHE A 65 -5.82 9.19 -10.19
N GLU A 66 -5.64 7.96 -10.67
CA GLU A 66 -5.57 7.63 -12.10
C GLU A 66 -6.95 7.73 -12.79
#